data_AF-A0A7J6QL76-F1
#
_entry.id   AF-A0A7J6QL76-F1
#
_cell.length_a   1.000
_cell.length_b   1.000
_cell.length_c   1.000
_cell.angle_alpha   90.00
_cell.angle_beta   90.00
_cell.angle_gamma   90.00
#
_symmetry.space_group_name_H-M   'P 1'
#
loop_
_entity.id
_entity.type
_entity.pdbx_description
1 polymer ?
#
loop_
_entity_poly.entity_id
_entity_poly.type
_entity_poly.pdbx_seq_one_letter_code
_entity_poly.pdbx_strand_id
1 'polypeptide(L)' 'MPFIEACALETLRLNPSVPVSINRALVDCEVAGKAVKAGTRLIFPIGQMMRESYEEGEKF' A
#
# COMPACT_ATOMS: atom_id res chain seq x y z
N MET A 1 10.79 -23.31 4.13
CA MET A 1 10.45 -23.15 5.56
C MET A 1 9.35 -22.12 5.66
N PRO A 2 8.06 -22.52 5.72
CA PRO A 2 6.93 -21.62 5.55
C PRO A 2 6.89 -20.49 6.59
N PHE A 3 7.31 -20.77 7.83
CA PHE A 3 7.36 -19.76 8.89
C PHE A 3 8.40 -18.66 8.64
N ILE A 4 9.56 -18.98 8.06
CA ILE A 4 10.58 -17.96 7.77
C ILE A 4 10.08 -17.00 6.69
N GLU A 5 9.41 -17.54 5.68
CA GLU A 5 8.81 -16.75 4.61
C GLU A 5 7.69 -15.85 5.16
N ALA A 6 6.83 -16.38 6.03
CA ALA A 6 5.79 -15.61 6.71
C ALA A 6 6.39 -14.46 7.54
N CYS A 7 7.45 -14.71 8.33
CA CYS A 7 8.12 -13.67 9.10
C CYS A 7 8.73 -12.58 8.20
N ALA A 8 9.30 -12.96 7.06
CA ALA A 8 9.87 -11.99 6.12
C ALA A 8 8.79 -11.10 5.49
N LEU A 9 7.66 -11.69 5.10
CA LEU A 9 6.52 -10.95 4.53
C LEU A 9 5.87 -10.05 5.57
N GLU A 10 5.71 -10.53 6.81
CA GLU A 10 5.14 -9.74 7.91
C GLU A 10 6.04 -8.55 8.29
N THR A 11 7.37 -8.75 8.23
CA THR A 11 8.33 -7.66 8.38
C THR A 11 8.12 -6.57 7.32
N LEU A 12 7.93 -6.96 6.06
CA LEU A 12 7.66 -6.02 4.96
C LEU A 12 6.28 -5.38 5.04
N ARG A 13 5.27 -6.09 5.57
CA ARG A 13 3.92 -5.55 5.78
C ARG A 13 3.94 -4.40 6.78
N LEU A 14 4.62 -4.59 7.91
CA LEU A 14 4.74 -3.58 8.96
C LEU A 14 5.73 -2.47 8.62
N ASN A 15 6.83 -2.83 7.96
CA ASN A 15 7.95 -1.94 7.65
C ASN A 15 8.29 -2.02 6.16
N PRO A 16 7.41 -1.52 5.27
CA PRO A 16 7.68 -1.54 3.85
C PRO A 16 8.91 -0.69 3.52
N SER A 17 9.76 -1.16 2.62
CA SER A 17 10.92 -0.39 2.16
C SER A 17 10.53 0.93 1.50
N VAL A 18 9.32 1.00 0.92
CA VAL A 18 8.73 2.21 0.35
C VAL A 18 7.40 2.49 1.06
N PRO A 19 7.37 3.40 2.05
CA PRO A 19 6.18 3.66 2.84
C PRO A 19 5.12 4.49 2.10
N VAL A 20 5.52 5.25 1.07
CA VAL A 20 4.63 6.10 0.25
C VAL A 20 5.00 5.95 -1.22
N SER A 21 4.01 5.71 -2.08
CA SER A 21 4.18 5.72 -3.53
C SER A 21 3.48 6.95 -4.14
N ILE A 22 4.16 7.64 -5.04
CA ILE A 22 3.63 8.81 -5.74
C ILE A 22 3.57 8.47 -7.22
N ASN A 23 2.36 8.45 -7.78
CA ASN A 23 2.12 8.11 -9.17
C ASN A 23 1.40 9.26 -9.89
N ARG A 24 1.47 9.26 -11.22
CA ARG A 24 0.69 10.18 -12.05
C ARG A 24 -0.27 9.38 -12.90
N ALA A 25 -1.55 9.75 -12.88
CA ALA A 25 -2.54 9.14 -13.75
C ALA A 25 -2.19 9.44 -15.21
N LEU A 26 -2.03 8.41 -16.04
CA LEU A 26 -1.72 8.57 -17.47
C LEU A 26 -2.97 8.79 -18.32
N VAL A 27 -4.11 8.31 -17.83
CA VAL A 27 -5.43 8.40 -18.45
C VAL A 27 -6.47 8.78 -17.39
N ASP A 28 -7.63 9.23 -17.84
CA ASP A 28 -8.80 9.32 -16.95
C ASP A 28 -9.13 7.92 -16.43
N CYS A 29 -9.15 7.75 -15.11
CA CYS A 29 -9.37 6.46 -14.47
C CYS A 29 -10.20 6.60 -13.19
N GLU A 30 -10.50 5.48 -12.54
CA GLU A 30 -11.15 5.46 -11.24
C GLU A 30 -10.22 4.81 -10.22
N VAL A 31 -10.09 5.43 -9.04
CA VAL A 31 -9.31 4.91 -7.92
C VAL A 31 -10.15 5.00 -6.65
N ALA A 32 -10.35 3.88 -5.95
CA ALA A 32 -11.15 3.81 -4.73
C ALA A 32 -12.56 4.43 -4.87
N GLY A 33 -13.24 4.18 -6.00
CA GLY A 33 -14.58 4.72 -6.28
C GLY A 33 -14.60 6.18 -6.72
N LYS A 34 -13.44 6.82 -6.93
CA LYS A 34 -13.32 8.24 -7.30
C LYS A 34 -12.74 8.39 -8.68
N ALA A 35 -13.40 9.20 -9.52
CA ALA A 35 -12.88 9.59 -10.81
C ALA A 35 -11.62 10.45 -10.65
N VAL A 36 -10.55 10.06 -11.34
CA VAL A 36 -9.24 10.73 -11.39
C VAL A 36 -8.97 11.12 -12.85
N LYS A 37 -8.55 12.37 -13.07
CA LYS A 37 -8.21 12.85 -14.40
C LYS A 37 -6.77 12.53 -14.78
N ALA A 38 -6.54 12.37 -16.07
CA ALA A 38 -5.20 12.24 -16.63
C ALA A 38 -4.33 13.43 -16.15
N GLY A 39 -3.10 13.12 -15.74
CA GLY A 39 -2.14 14.07 -15.23
C GLY A 39 -2.21 14.32 -13.72
N THR A 40 -3.25 13.88 -13.01
CA THR A 40 -3.36 14.02 -11.55
C THR A 40 -2.25 13.21 -10.84
N ARG A 41 -1.61 13.83 -9.84
CA ARG A 41 -0.70 13.12 -8.92
C ARG A 41 -1.51 12.42 -7.82
N LEU A 42 -1.25 11.12 -7.66
CA LEU A 42 -1.84 10.26 -6.65
C LEU A 42 -0.77 9.88 -5.64
N ILE A 43 -1.12 9.95 -4.35
CA ILE A 43 -0.24 9.59 -3.24
C ILE A 43 -0.88 8.40 -2.55
N PHE A 44 -0.15 7.29 -2.47
CA PHE A 44 -0.57 6.06 -1.82
C PHE A 44 0.25 5.86 -0.54
N PRO A 45 -0.33 6.04 0.65
CA PRO A 45 0.34 5.79 1.93
C PRO A 45 0.39 4.29 2.20
N ILE A 46 1.27 3.56 1.50
CA ILE A 46 1.37 2.09 1.54
C ILE A 46 1.47 1.57 2.98
N GLY A 47 2.33 2.16 3.81
CA GLY A 47 2.51 1.69 5.19
C GLY A 47 1.24 1.77 6.05
N GLN A 48 0.43 2.80 5.86
CA GLN A 48 -0.86 2.92 6.55
C GLN A 48 -1.87 1.92 5.98
N MET A 49 -1.97 1.81 4.65
CA MET A 49 -2.87 0.88 3.99
C MET A 49 -2.59 -0.57 4.40
N MET A 50 -1.32 -0.97 4.54
CA MET A 50 -0.93 -2.32 4.95
C MET A 50 -1.28 -2.64 6.41
N ARG A 51 -1.40 -1.64 7.28
CA ARG A 51 -1.85 -1.81 8.67
C ARG A 51 -3.37 -1.89 8.74
N GLU A 52 -4.09 -1.02 8.04
CA GLU A 52 -5.56 -1.01 8.02
C GLU A 52 -6.17 -2.25 7.35
N SER A 53 -5.41 -2.95 6.50
CA SER A 53 -5.89 -4.15 5.80
C SER A 53 -6.08 -5.38 6.70
N TYR A 54 -5.64 -5.34 7.97
CA TYR A 54 -5.62 -6.48 8.89
C TYR A 54 -6.24 -6.12 10.25
N GLU A 55 -6.95 -7.06 10.88
CA GLU A 55 -7.63 -6.84 12.18
C GLU A 55 -6.65 -6.42 13.29
N GLU A 56 -5.49 -7.07 13.35
CA GLU A 56 -4.41 -6.75 14.29
C GLU A 56 -3.21 -6.11 13.58
N GLY A 57 -3.45 -5.27 12.58
CA GLY A 57 -2.41 -4.79 11.66
C GLY A 57 -1.27 -3.98 12.28
N GLU A 58 -1.40 -3.56 13.53
CA GLU A 58 -0.32 -2.91 14.31
C GLU A 58 0.64 -3.91 14.99
N LYS A 59 0.28 -5.19 15.06
CA LYS A 59 1.11 -6.26 15.62
C LYS A 59 1.93 -6.97 14.54
N PHE A 60 3.03 -7.57 14.97
CA PHE A 60 3.83 -8.52 14.19
C PHE A 60 3.33 -9.94 14.45
#